data_AF-A0A9P3WE36-F1
#
_entry.id   AF-A0A9P3WE36-F1
#
_cell.length_a   1.000
_cell.length_b   1.000
_cell.length_c   1.000
_cell.angle_alpha   90.00
_cell.angle_beta   90.00
_cell.angle_gamma   90.00
#
_symmetry.space_group_name_H-M   'P 1'
#
loop_
_entity.id
_entity.type
_entity.pdbx_description
1 polymer ?
#
loop_
_entity_poly.entity_id
_entity_poly.type
_entity_poly.pdbx_seq_one_letter_code
_entity_poly.pdbx_strand_id
1 'polypeptide(L)'
;MQPVRLMGDGYEPHVEQWGEQLNYSLPVDSGFVSFSFTFAIRQADLDVLLSDDYRRAVLEVIAHTLLQRSTLPGNARFTQDDFDGLVADTLHSSRDFLEAFVVQVSKENHIVIEKYVHDILCRRLNL
;
A
#
# COMPACT_ATOMS: atom_id res chain seq x y z
N MET A 1 15.78 15.85 13.25
CA MET A 1 14.64 15.33 14.03
C MET A 1 14.52 13.86 13.73
N GLN A 2 14.18 13.03 14.71
CA GLN A 2 13.88 11.61 14.47
C GLN A 2 12.46 11.49 13.88
N PRO A 3 12.23 10.57 12.95
CA PRO A 3 10.90 10.36 12.41
C PRO A 3 9.96 9.82 13.49
N VAL A 4 8.71 10.28 13.46
CA VAL A 4 7.65 9.78 14.36
C VAL A 4 6.84 8.75 13.59
N ARG A 5 6.74 7.53 14.13
CA ARG A 5 5.90 6.47 13.59
C ARG A 5 4.43 6.76 13.90
N LEU A 6 3.59 6.81 12.88
CA LEU A 6 2.16 7.11 13.00
C LEU A 6 1.27 5.91 12.67
N MET A 7 1.76 4.94 11.88
CA MET A 7 1.04 3.73 11.52
C MET A 7 2.00 2.57 11.27
N GLY A 8 1.57 1.35 11.59
CA GLY A 8 2.22 0.10 11.24
C GLY A 8 3.38 -0.26 12.16
N ASP A 9 3.63 -1.54 12.39
CA ASP A 9 4.71 -2.04 13.26
C ASP A 9 5.55 -3.08 12.52
N GLY A 10 6.80 -3.24 12.95
CA GLY A 10 7.72 -4.24 12.37
C GLY A 10 7.85 -4.12 10.86
N TYR A 11 7.58 -5.22 10.15
CA TYR A 11 7.70 -5.36 8.70
C TYR A 11 6.43 -5.00 7.91
N GLU A 12 5.40 -4.47 8.58
CA GLU A 12 4.21 -3.98 7.90
C GLU A 12 4.47 -2.66 7.14
N PRO A 13 3.63 -2.33 6.13
CA PRO A 13 3.60 -0.97 5.62
C PRO A 13 3.32 0.01 6.74
N HIS A 14 4.00 1.14 6.68
CA HIS A 14 4.02 2.10 7.76
C HIS A 14 4.02 3.54 7.29
N VAL A 15 3.57 4.43 8.17
CA VAL A 15 3.64 5.87 7.96
C VAL A 15 4.54 6.50 9.00
N GLU A 16 5.48 7.31 8.53
CA GLU A 16 6.39 8.10 9.34
C GLU A 16 6.27 9.58 9.01
N GLN A 17 6.35 10.42 10.04
CA GLN A 17 6.39 11.87 9.90
C GLN A 17 7.82 12.39 10.06
N TRP A 18 8.27 13.12 9.03
CA TRP A 18 9.56 13.79 8.95
C TRP A 18 9.33 15.30 8.86
N GLY A 19 9.30 15.98 10.01
CA GLY A 19 8.90 17.39 10.06
C GLY A 19 7.43 17.55 9.66
N GLU A 20 7.15 18.23 8.56
CA GLU A 20 5.80 18.41 8.01
C GLU A 20 5.41 17.35 6.97
N GLN A 21 6.36 16.51 6.53
CA GLN A 21 6.12 15.52 5.49
C GLN A 21 5.71 14.17 6.09
N LEU A 22 4.64 13.59 5.56
CA LEU A 22 4.24 12.21 5.83
C LEU A 22 4.73 11.30 4.71
N ASN A 23 5.34 10.19 5.09
CA ASN A 23 5.83 9.19 4.15
C ASN A 23 5.20 7.84 4.44
N TYR A 24 4.54 7.27 3.43
CA TYR A 24 4.15 5.86 3.42
C TYR A 24 5.31 5.03 2.91
N SER A 25 5.68 4.00 3.67
CA SER A 25 6.75 3.09 3.34
C SER A 25 6.24 1.66 3.29
N LEU A 26 6.57 0.94 2.22
CA LEU A 26 6.31 -0.48 2.04
C LEU A 26 7.64 -1.24 2.08
N PRO A 27 7.94 -1.96 3.18
CA PRO A 27 9.09 -2.84 3.23
C PRO A 27 8.94 -4.00 2.25
N VAL A 28 10.01 -4.31 1.54
CA VAL A 28 10.12 -5.49 0.66
C VAL A 28 11.38 -6.24 1.02
N ASP A 29 11.23 -7.52 1.35
CA ASP A 29 12.33 -8.41 1.65
C ASP A 29 12.41 -9.53 0.60
N SER A 30 13.59 -9.68 0.00
CA SER A 30 13.88 -10.74 -0.97
C SER A 30 14.73 -11.87 -0.36
N GLY A 31 15.05 -11.81 0.94
CA GLY A 31 15.97 -12.74 1.61
C GLY A 31 17.45 -12.50 1.29
N PHE A 32 17.76 -11.67 0.29
CA PHE A 32 19.13 -11.24 -0.07
C PHE A 32 19.32 -9.72 0.07
N VAL A 33 18.26 -8.95 -0.17
CA VAL A 33 18.23 -7.49 -0.03
C VAL A 33 16.87 -7.11 0.55
N SER A 34 16.91 -6.31 1.62
CA SER A 34 15.74 -5.67 2.20
C SER A 34 15.78 -4.18 1.87
N PHE A 35 14.73 -3.66 1.25
CA PHE A 35 14.59 -2.23 0.97
C PHE A 35 13.14 -1.81 1.16
N SER A 36 12.88 -0.51 1.28
CA SER A 36 11.51 0.01 1.33
C SER A 36 11.25 0.89 0.13
N PHE A 37 10.06 0.76 -0.45
CA PHE A 37 9.52 1.79 -1.32
C PHE A 37 8.88 2.86 -0.44
N THR A 38 9.17 4.13 -0.68
CA THR A 38 8.71 5.24 0.15
C THR A 38 8.11 6.31 -0.73
N PHE A 39 6.90 6.74 -0.40
CA PHE A 39 6.13 7.73 -1.13
C PHE A 39 5.58 8.78 -0.16
N ALA A 40 5.53 10.03 -0.60
CA ALA A 40 4.87 11.08 0.17
C ALA A 40 3.37 10.83 0.18
N ILE A 41 2.72 11.10 1.32
CA ILE A 41 1.25 11.09 1.45
C ILE A 41 0.76 12.35 2.14
N ARG A 42 -0.54 12.58 2.08
CA ARG A 42 -1.24 13.69 2.73
C ARG A 42 -1.87 13.21 4.04
N GLN A 43 -2.20 14.17 4.91
CA GLN A 43 -2.89 13.87 6.17
C GLN A 43 -4.22 13.13 5.93
N ALA A 44 -4.98 13.51 4.90
CA ALA A 44 -6.23 12.84 4.55
C ALA A 44 -6.04 11.36 4.19
N ASP A 45 -4.89 10.99 3.61
CA ASP A 45 -4.57 9.60 3.30
C ASP A 45 -4.31 8.82 4.59
N LEU A 46 -3.54 9.41 5.52
CA LEU A 46 -3.27 8.84 6.84
C LEU A 46 -4.57 8.64 7.64
N ASP A 47 -5.49 9.59 7.60
CA ASP A 47 -6.77 9.50 8.33
C ASP A 47 -7.60 8.30 7.84
N VAL A 48 -7.62 8.03 6.53
CA VAL A 48 -8.27 6.82 5.97
C VAL A 48 -7.52 5.56 6.36
N LEU A 49 -6.18 5.56 6.26
CA LEU A 49 -5.36 4.39 6.62
C LEU A 49 -5.54 3.96 8.08
N LEU A 50 -5.79 4.91 8.98
CA LEU A 50 -6.04 4.63 10.40
C LEU A 50 -7.48 4.23 10.72
N SER A 51 -8.44 4.54 9.84
CA SER A 51 -9.87 4.35 10.10
C SER A 51 -10.53 3.23 9.28
N ASP A 52 -9.90 2.80 8.18
CA ASP A 52 -10.44 1.77 7.28
C ASP A 52 -9.40 0.68 7.00
N ASP A 53 -9.44 -0.39 7.80
CA ASP A 53 -8.55 -1.54 7.69
C ASP A 53 -8.64 -2.24 6.32
N TYR A 54 -9.84 -2.24 5.71
CA TYR A 54 -10.03 -2.86 4.40
C TYR A 54 -9.28 -2.08 3.32
N ARG A 55 -9.45 -0.76 3.26
CA ARG A 55 -8.72 0.09 2.32
C ARG A 55 -7.22 0.05 2.55
N ARG A 56 -6.79 0.04 3.81
CA ARG A 56 -5.37 -0.13 4.17
C ARG A 56 -4.82 -1.46 3.65
N ALA A 57 -5.54 -2.56 3.84
CA ALA A 57 -5.13 -3.88 3.34
C ALA A 57 -5.12 -3.95 1.81
N VAL A 58 -6.11 -3.35 1.14
CA VAL A 58 -6.17 -3.27 -0.33
C VAL A 58 -4.98 -2.48 -0.89
N LEU A 59 -4.69 -1.30 -0.34
CA LEU A 59 -3.54 -0.51 -0.76
C LEU A 59 -2.25 -1.30 -0.60
N GLU A 60 -2.05 -1.96 0.54
CA GLU A 60 -0.85 -2.79 0.79
C GLU A 60 -0.66 -3.87 -0.29
N VAL A 61 -1.69 -4.66 -0.58
CA VAL A 61 -1.59 -5.77 -1.54
C VAL A 61 -1.35 -5.26 -2.96
N ILE A 62 -2.09 -4.22 -3.37
CA ILE A 62 -1.97 -3.67 -4.72
C ILE A 62 -0.63 -2.98 -4.90
N ALA A 63 -0.23 -2.13 -3.95
CA ALA A 63 1.07 -1.45 -4.00
C ALA A 63 2.20 -2.47 -4.07
N HIS A 64 2.20 -3.51 -3.22
CA HIS A 64 3.21 -4.56 -3.27
C HIS A 64 3.27 -5.25 -4.64
N THR A 65 2.11 -5.58 -5.21
CA THR A 65 2.01 -6.23 -6.52
C THR A 65 2.60 -5.36 -7.64
N LEU A 66 2.22 -4.08 -7.70
CA LEU A 66 2.65 -3.16 -8.76
C LEU A 66 4.13 -2.80 -8.61
N LEU A 67 4.58 -2.53 -7.37
CA LEU A 67 5.98 -2.21 -7.08
C LEU A 67 6.89 -3.38 -7.42
N GLN A 68 6.54 -4.60 -7.02
CA GLN A 68 7.33 -5.79 -7.34
C GLN A 68 7.44 -5.97 -8.86
N ARG A 69 6.35 -5.78 -9.61
CA ARG A 69 6.41 -5.82 -11.09
C ARG A 69 7.31 -4.75 -11.68
N SER A 70 7.31 -3.53 -11.14
CA SER A 70 8.16 -2.45 -11.63
C SER A 70 9.67 -2.74 -11.49
N THR A 71 10.06 -3.67 -10.61
CA THR A 71 11.46 -4.09 -10.46
C THR A 71 11.95 -5.07 -11.53
N LEU A 72 11.04 -5.66 -12.32
CA LEU A 72 11.41 -6.62 -13.36
C LEU A 72 12.03 -5.91 -14.58
N PRO A 73 13.09 -6.47 -15.19
CA PRO A 73 13.72 -5.89 -16.37
C PRO A 73 12.73 -5.66 -17.51
N GLY A 74 12.75 -4.45 -18.09
CA GLY A 74 11.88 -4.06 -19.20
C GLY A 74 10.55 -3.42 -18.78
N ASN A 75 10.21 -3.41 -17.48
CA ASN A 75 9.03 -2.69 -16.99
C ASN A 75 9.34 -1.23 -16.69
N ALA A 76 8.31 -0.38 -16.79
CA ALA A 76 8.39 1.01 -16.36
C ALA A 76 8.59 1.09 -14.85
N ARG A 77 9.33 2.09 -14.40
CA ARG A 77 9.50 2.39 -12.97
C ARG A 77 8.18 2.90 -12.41
N PHE A 78 7.85 2.45 -11.20
CA PHE A 78 6.72 2.99 -10.44
C PHE A 78 7.11 4.33 -9.81
N THR A 79 6.33 5.37 -10.08
CA THR A 79 6.62 6.76 -9.70
C THR A 79 5.71 7.23 -8.56
N GLN A 80 5.98 8.44 -8.04
CA GLN A 80 5.07 9.09 -7.08
C GLN A 80 3.69 9.35 -7.70
N ASP A 81 3.61 9.73 -8.97
CA ASP A 81 2.32 9.97 -9.65
C ASP A 81 1.49 8.69 -9.77
N ASP A 82 2.15 7.54 -10.03
CA ASP A 82 1.49 6.24 -10.03
C ASP A 82 0.97 5.88 -8.63
N PHE A 83 1.73 6.21 -7.58
CA PHE A 83 1.32 6.00 -6.19
C PHE A 83 0.15 6.90 -5.80
N ASP A 84 0.17 8.18 -6.20
CA ASP A 84 -0.90 9.13 -5.95
C ASP A 84 -2.21 8.68 -6.62
N GLY A 85 -2.13 8.14 -7.84
CA GLY A 85 -3.26 7.51 -8.53
C GLY A 85 -3.79 6.30 -7.77
N LEU A 86 -2.88 5.42 -7.32
CA LEU A 86 -3.25 4.25 -6.52
C LEU A 86 -3.93 4.65 -5.20
N VAL A 87 -3.44 5.68 -4.51
CA VAL A 87 -4.06 6.21 -3.28
C VAL A 87 -5.46 6.75 -3.56
N ALA A 88 -5.65 7.50 -4.64
CA ALA A 88 -6.97 7.98 -5.03
C ALA A 88 -7.96 6.82 -5.27
N ASP A 89 -7.51 5.81 -6.02
CA ASP A 89 -8.34 4.66 -6.39
C ASP A 89 -8.62 3.71 -5.22
N THR A 90 -7.75 3.67 -4.20
CA THR A 90 -7.89 2.76 -3.05
C THR A 90 -8.46 3.42 -1.80
N LEU A 91 -7.93 4.57 -1.40
CA LEU A 91 -8.29 5.21 -0.12
C LEU A 91 -9.51 6.12 -0.26
N HIS A 92 -9.65 6.81 -1.39
CA HIS A 92 -10.62 7.92 -1.52
C HIS A 92 -11.78 7.65 -2.49
N SER A 93 -11.73 6.54 -3.22
CA SER A 93 -12.79 6.15 -4.15
C SER A 93 -14.04 5.62 -3.44
N SER A 94 -15.17 5.58 -4.15
CA SER A 94 -16.37 4.88 -3.66
C SER A 94 -16.10 3.38 -3.49
N ARG A 95 -16.87 2.72 -2.63
CA ARG A 95 -16.74 1.28 -2.40
C ARG A 95 -16.94 0.45 -3.67
N ASP A 96 -17.96 0.75 -4.47
CA ASP A 96 -18.25 0.04 -5.72
C ASP A 96 -17.09 0.17 -6.72
N PHE A 97 -16.49 1.36 -6.78
CA PHE A 97 -15.29 1.57 -7.60
C PHE A 97 -14.11 0.75 -7.08
N LEU A 98 -13.85 0.78 -5.77
CA LEU A 98 -12.76 0.03 -5.16
C LEU A 98 -12.88 -1.48 -5.42
N GLU A 99 -14.09 -2.04 -5.27
CA GLU A 99 -14.35 -3.46 -5.53
C GLU A 99 -14.11 -3.80 -7.02
N ALA A 100 -14.55 -2.94 -7.95
CA ALA A 100 -14.28 -3.12 -9.38
C ALA A 100 -12.78 -2.99 -9.71
N PHE A 101 -12.09 -2.05 -9.06
CA PHE A 101 -10.66 -1.83 -9.22
C PHE A 101 -9.84 -3.03 -8.75
N VAL A 102 -10.17 -3.59 -7.57
CA VAL A 102 -9.54 -4.83 -7.06
C VAL A 102 -9.68 -5.97 -8.08
N VAL A 103 -10.88 -6.21 -8.60
CA VAL A 103 -11.12 -7.26 -9.61
C VAL A 103 -10.29 -7.03 -10.87
N GLN A 104 -10.17 -5.77 -11.31
CA GLN A 104 -9.40 -5.42 -12.51
C GLN A 104 -7.90 -5.71 -12.30
N VAL A 105 -7.32 -5.18 -11.22
CA VAL A 105 -5.89 -5.40 -10.89
C VAL A 105 -5.61 -6.88 -10.71
N SER A 106 -6.52 -7.63 -10.07
CA SER A 106 -6.41 -9.07 -9.91
C SER A 106 -6.26 -9.80 -11.24
N LYS A 107 -7.08 -9.46 -12.23
CA LYS A 107 -7.04 -10.06 -13.57
C LYS A 107 -5.75 -9.70 -14.31
N GLU A 108 -5.37 -8.43 -14.32
CA GLU A 108 -4.17 -7.95 -15.03
C GLU A 108 -2.86 -8.52 -14.46
N ASN A 109 -2.88 -8.85 -13.17
CA ASN A 109 -1.71 -9.33 -12.43
C ASN A 109 -1.75 -10.83 -12.14
N HIS A 110 -2.79 -11.54 -12.58
CA HIS A 110 -2.99 -12.97 -12.36
C HIS A 110 -2.83 -13.38 -10.88
N ILE A 111 -3.40 -12.57 -9.98
CA ILE A 111 -3.30 -12.70 -8.53
C ILE A 111 -4.68 -12.58 -7.88
N VAL A 112 -4.93 -13.32 -6.80
CA VAL A 112 -6.21 -13.29 -6.06
C VAL A 112 -6.10 -12.28 -4.91
N ILE A 113 -6.31 -10.99 -5.19
CA ILE A 113 -6.07 -9.90 -4.23
C ILE A 113 -6.97 -10.02 -3.02
N GLU A 114 -8.24 -10.41 -3.20
CA GLU A 114 -9.21 -10.55 -2.12
C GLU A 114 -8.75 -11.56 -1.06
N LYS A 115 -8.05 -12.62 -1.48
CA LYS A 115 -7.48 -13.60 -0.55
C LYS A 115 -6.40 -12.97 0.32
N TYR A 116 -5.45 -12.24 -0.27
CA TYR A 116 -4.38 -11.60 0.48
C TYR A 116 -4.90 -10.49 1.40
N VAL A 117 -5.90 -9.73 0.94
CA VAL A 117 -6.61 -8.73 1.75
C VAL A 117 -7.26 -9.41 2.95
N HIS A 118 -7.98 -10.52 2.74
CA HIS A 118 -8.59 -11.29 3.82
C HIS A 118 -7.53 -11.79 4.82
N ASP A 119 -6.42 -12.37 4.34
CA ASP A 119 -5.33 -12.86 5.20
C ASP A 119 -4.67 -11.73 6.02
N ILE A 120 -4.57 -10.52 5.48
CA ILE A 120 -4.11 -9.33 6.22
C ILE A 120 -5.12 -8.94 7.29
N LEU A 121 -6.41 -8.89 6.94
CA LEU A 121 -7.47 -8.52 7.87
C LEU A 121 -7.56 -9.51 9.03
N CYS A 122 -7.49 -10.81 8.79
CA CYS A 122 -7.50 -11.81 9.85
C CYS A 122 -6.33 -11.64 10.81
N ARG A 123 -5.12 -11.34 10.28
CA ARG A 123 -3.94 -11.06 11.11
C ARG A 123 -4.08 -9.78 11.95
N ARG A 124 -4.62 -8.71 11.39
CA ARG A 124 -4.78 -7.42 12.09
C ARG A 124 -5.90 -7.42 13.11
N LEU A 125 -7.02 -8.05 12.77
CA LEU A 125 -8.24 -8.04 13.56
C LEU A 125 -8.38 -9.24 14.50
N ASN A 126 -7.42 -10.17 14.49
CA ASN A 126 -7.48 -11.45 15.21
C ASN A 126 -8.78 -12.24 14.92
N LEU A 127 -9.17 -12.30 13.64
CA LEU A 127 -10.35 -13.05 13.16
C LEU A 127 -10.03 -14.52 12.88
#